data_AF-A0A060WVD8-F1
#
_entry.id   AF-A0A060WVD8-F1
#
_cell.length_a   1.000
_cell.length_b   1.000
_cell.length_c   1.000
_cell.angle_alpha   90.00
_cell.angle_beta   90.00
_cell.angle_gamma   90.00
#
_symmetry.space_group_name_H-M   'P 1'
#
loop_
_entity.id
_entity.type
_entity.pdbx_description
1 polymer ?
#
loop_
_entity_poly.entity_id
_entity_poly.type
_entity_poly.pdbx_seq_one_letter_code
_entity_poly.pdbx_strand_id
1 'polypeptide(L)'
;MTDEGKINTRTHTLHTHANLEAWLISYLRFNVEAKVNEDTGFVYGGNRFNCGTWMDKMGESDKAHNKGIPATPRDGSAVEIVGLCKSTVRWLVDLHTHGFFPYATLTILSDGRNISVSYEEWNRKIQENFEKMFYVSHNLQDPNEKHPDLVHKRGIYKDSYGASSPWCDYQLRPNFAITMVVAPELFTVERAWEALEMAEKKLLGPLGMKTLDPDDMKYCGVYDNALDSENFNVAKGFNYHQGPEWLWPVGYFLRAKLYFAKKMGPDIYDKTVYLVKNVLSRHNIHFERSSWKGLPELTNENGQYCPFSCETQAWSIATILEVLHDL
;
A
#
# COMPACT_ATOMS: atom_id res chain seq x y z
N MET A 1 21.08 -48.44 54.15
CA MET A 1 19.61 -48.55 54.12
C MET A 1 19.12 -47.15 54.41
N THR A 2 18.55 -46.35 53.51
CA THR A 2 17.77 -46.46 52.26
C THR A 2 17.98 -45.08 51.58
N ASP A 3 17.70 -44.75 50.33
CA ASP A 3 16.94 -45.35 49.23
C ASP A 3 17.44 -44.65 47.95
N GLU A 4 17.66 -45.41 46.87
CA GLU A 4 18.12 -44.90 45.57
C GLU A 4 16.94 -44.28 44.80
N GLY A 5 16.92 -42.95 44.66
CA GLY A 5 16.02 -42.24 43.77
C GLY A 5 16.44 -42.39 42.30
N LYS A 6 15.96 -43.44 41.61
CA LYS A 6 16.01 -43.53 40.15
C LYS A 6 14.99 -42.58 39.53
N ILE A 7 15.45 -41.43 39.05
CA ILE A 7 14.65 -40.59 38.14
C ILE A 7 14.80 -41.14 36.72
N ASN A 8 13.69 -41.68 36.24
CA ASN A 8 13.49 -42.26 34.93
C ASN A 8 13.66 -41.19 33.83
N THR A 9 14.71 -41.29 33.02
CA THR A 9 14.91 -40.48 31.82
C THR A 9 13.93 -40.92 30.72
N ARG A 10 12.68 -40.45 30.81
CA ARG A 10 11.78 -40.45 29.66
C ARG A 10 12.04 -39.21 28.83
N THR A 11 12.62 -39.44 27.66
CA THR A 11 12.76 -38.55 26.52
C THR A 11 11.45 -37.82 26.19
N HIS A 12 11.37 -36.53 26.55
CA HIS A 12 10.39 -35.58 26.00
C HIS A 12 11.07 -34.74 24.92
N THR A 13 11.27 -35.34 23.75
CA THR A 13 11.91 -34.68 22.60
C THR A 13 10.93 -34.39 21.45
N LEU A 14 9.63 -34.23 21.74
CA LEU A 14 8.59 -33.98 20.73
C LEU A 14 7.73 -32.72 20.99
N HIS A 15 8.03 -31.93 22.04
CA HIS A 15 7.24 -30.73 22.40
C HIS A 15 8.02 -29.40 22.35
N THR A 16 9.29 -29.40 21.96
CA THR A 16 10.10 -28.16 21.94
C THR A 16 9.95 -27.38 20.64
N HIS A 17 9.89 -28.06 19.48
CA HIS A 17 9.83 -27.39 18.17
C HIS A 17 8.51 -26.63 17.93
N ALA A 18 7.35 -27.23 18.23
CA ALA A 18 6.06 -26.55 18.06
C ALA A 18 5.90 -25.33 18.98
N ASN A 19 6.47 -25.39 20.19
CA ASN A 19 6.46 -24.26 21.12
C ASN A 19 7.42 -23.13 20.68
N LEU A 20 8.56 -23.49 20.08
CA LEU A 20 9.50 -22.53 19.48
C LEU A 20 8.90 -21.83 18.26
N GLU A 21 8.24 -22.56 17.36
CA GLU A 21 7.58 -21.97 16.18
C GLU A 21 6.41 -21.07 16.57
N ALA A 22 5.54 -21.51 17.50
CA ALA A 22 4.46 -20.67 18.00
C ALA A 22 4.97 -19.41 18.71
N TRP A 23 6.06 -19.55 19.47
CA TRP A 23 6.72 -18.40 20.10
C TRP A 23 7.36 -17.46 19.06
N LEU A 24 8.03 -17.98 18.04
CA LEU A 24 8.63 -17.19 16.95
C LEU A 24 7.56 -16.43 16.16
N ILE A 25 6.45 -17.07 15.82
CA ILE A 25 5.32 -16.42 15.14
C ILE A 25 4.72 -15.32 16.04
N SER A 26 4.52 -15.61 17.33
CA SER A 26 4.07 -14.61 18.30
C SER A 26 5.04 -13.42 18.39
N TYR A 27 6.34 -13.70 18.48
CA TYR A 27 7.39 -12.69 18.54
C TYR A 27 7.40 -11.80 17.29
N LEU A 28 7.36 -12.40 16.09
CA LEU A 28 7.34 -11.67 14.82
C LEU A 28 6.06 -10.84 14.60
N ARG A 29 4.94 -11.24 15.21
CA ARG A 29 3.68 -10.46 15.18
C ARG A 29 3.78 -9.15 15.96
N PHE A 30 4.55 -9.12 17.06
CA PHE A 30 4.67 -7.94 17.92
C PHE A 30 5.94 -7.13 17.67
N ASN A 31 7.02 -7.75 17.18
CA ASN A 31 8.25 -7.05 16.88
C ASN A 31 8.28 -6.59 15.42
N VAL A 32 8.27 -5.27 15.23
CA VAL A 32 8.26 -4.62 13.92
C VAL A 32 9.55 -3.83 13.77
N GLU A 33 10.26 -4.05 12.66
CA GLU A 33 11.43 -3.25 12.30
C GLU A 33 11.08 -2.27 11.18
N ALA A 34 11.69 -1.08 11.21
CA ALA A 34 11.67 -0.11 10.12
C ALA A 34 13.08 0.44 9.92
N LYS A 35 13.55 0.44 8.67
CA LYS A 35 14.93 0.76 8.28
C LYS A 35 14.93 1.51 6.95
N VAL A 36 16.10 2.00 6.56
CA VAL A 36 16.35 2.60 5.25
C VAL A 36 17.34 1.73 4.50
N ASN A 37 17.01 1.34 3.27
CA ASN A 37 17.94 0.59 2.43
C ASN A 37 19.02 1.56 1.92
N GLU A 38 20.28 1.30 2.24
CA GLU A 38 21.38 2.22 1.96
C GLU A 38 21.64 2.43 0.46
N ASP A 39 21.35 1.44 -0.39
CA ASP A 39 21.59 1.52 -1.83
C ASP A 39 20.51 2.35 -2.55
N THR A 40 19.25 2.17 -2.15
CA THR A 40 18.09 2.79 -2.82
C THR A 40 17.59 4.05 -2.12
N GLY A 41 17.87 4.20 -0.83
CA GLY A 41 17.27 5.22 0.03
C GLY A 41 15.82 4.92 0.43
N PHE A 42 15.26 3.77 0.06
CA PHE A 42 13.87 3.47 0.40
C PHE A 42 13.71 3.11 1.87
N VAL A 43 12.67 3.65 2.50
CA VAL A 43 12.18 3.14 3.78
C VAL A 43 11.58 1.76 3.53
N TYR A 44 11.89 0.81 4.41
CA TYR A 44 11.30 -0.52 4.41
C TYR A 44 11.02 -0.98 5.84
N GLY A 45 10.07 -1.88 6.01
CA GLY A 45 9.78 -2.41 7.34
C GLY A 45 8.69 -3.47 7.36
N GLY A 46 8.38 -3.91 8.57
CA GLY A 46 7.42 -4.99 8.81
C GLY A 46 7.93 -6.36 8.41
N ASN A 47 7.02 -7.33 8.47
CA ASN A 47 7.20 -8.68 7.98
C ASN A 47 5.84 -9.28 7.57
N ARG A 48 5.84 -10.50 7.01
CA ARG A 48 4.63 -11.23 6.58
C ARG A 48 3.53 -11.42 7.63
N PHE A 49 3.80 -11.15 8.91
CA PHE A 49 2.88 -11.30 10.04
C PHE A 49 2.40 -9.96 10.61
N ASN A 50 2.73 -8.83 9.96
CA ASN A 50 2.30 -7.50 10.40
C ASN A 50 1.35 -6.84 9.39
N CYS A 51 0.64 -5.82 9.88
CA CYS A 51 -0.26 -4.96 9.12
C CYS A 51 0.14 -3.48 9.33
N GLY A 52 1.32 -3.07 8.84
CA GLY A 52 1.88 -1.73 9.12
C GLY A 52 1.42 -0.62 8.18
N THR A 53 0.56 -0.92 7.21
CA THR A 53 0.03 0.04 6.22
C THR A 53 -1.48 0.16 6.39
N TRP A 54 -2.14 1.09 5.70
CA TRP A 54 -3.60 1.27 5.81
C TRP A 54 -4.42 0.05 5.36
N MET A 55 -3.82 -0.86 4.60
CA MET A 55 -4.43 -2.14 4.24
C MET A 55 -4.18 -3.15 5.37
N ASP A 56 -4.86 -2.97 6.51
CA ASP A 56 -4.41 -3.48 7.81
C ASP A 56 -5.17 -4.69 8.37
N LYS A 57 -6.06 -5.31 7.59
CA LYS A 57 -6.89 -6.40 8.10
C LYS A 57 -6.07 -7.61 8.58
N MET A 58 -6.15 -7.88 9.88
CA MET A 58 -5.69 -9.10 10.52
C MET A 58 -6.82 -10.14 10.51
N GLY A 59 -6.55 -11.37 10.08
CA GLY A 59 -7.54 -12.45 10.09
C GLY A 59 -7.95 -12.88 11.49
N GLU A 60 -9.20 -13.31 11.64
CA GLU A 60 -9.82 -13.56 12.95
C GLU A 60 -10.63 -14.87 13.01
N SER A 61 -10.82 -15.59 11.90
CA SER A 61 -11.59 -16.83 11.87
C SER A 61 -10.72 -18.02 12.25
N ASP A 62 -11.06 -18.67 13.38
CA ASP A 62 -10.54 -19.99 13.74
C ASP A 62 -11.00 -21.05 12.72
N LYS A 63 -12.26 -20.95 12.26
CA LYS A 63 -12.91 -21.90 11.35
C LYS A 63 -12.27 -21.93 9.96
N ALA A 64 -11.91 -20.77 9.43
CA ALA A 64 -11.23 -20.66 8.13
C ALA A 64 -9.70 -20.77 8.25
N HIS A 65 -9.17 -20.98 9.45
CA HIS A 65 -7.74 -21.04 9.74
C HIS A 65 -6.95 -19.78 9.33
N ASN A 66 -7.59 -18.60 9.37
CA ASN A 66 -6.95 -17.33 9.02
C ASN A 66 -6.59 -16.46 10.24
N LYS A 67 -6.91 -16.91 11.46
CA LYS A 67 -6.67 -16.15 12.69
C LYS A 67 -5.21 -15.77 12.91
N GLY A 68 -4.96 -14.48 13.07
CA GLY A 68 -3.62 -13.91 13.25
C GLY A 68 -2.75 -13.94 11.99
N ILE A 69 -3.35 -14.14 10.82
CA ILE A 69 -2.67 -14.01 9.52
C ILE A 69 -3.12 -12.68 8.90
N PRO A 70 -2.20 -11.76 8.56
CA PRO A 70 -2.52 -10.58 7.78
C PRO A 70 -3.13 -10.93 6.42
N ALA A 71 -4.19 -10.23 6.03
CA ALA A 71 -4.77 -10.37 4.71
C ALA A 71 -3.94 -9.72 3.60
N THR A 72 -3.30 -8.61 3.95
CA THR A 72 -2.53 -7.75 3.05
C THR A 72 -1.26 -7.29 3.75
N PRO A 73 -0.33 -8.20 4.12
CA PRO A 73 0.97 -7.77 4.60
C PRO A 73 1.67 -7.01 3.46
N ARG A 74 2.02 -5.76 3.74
CA ARG A 74 2.72 -4.86 2.82
C ARG A 74 4.06 -4.45 3.43
N ASP A 75 4.82 -5.48 3.81
CA ASP A 75 6.18 -5.34 4.30
C ASP A 75 7.17 -5.06 3.15
N GLY A 76 8.41 -4.74 3.50
CA GLY A 76 9.36 -4.18 2.54
C GLY A 76 9.07 -2.69 2.32
N SER A 77 9.28 -2.21 1.10
CA SER A 77 9.10 -0.80 0.74
C SER A 77 7.73 -0.55 0.11
N ALA A 78 6.73 -0.22 0.92
CA ALA A 78 5.40 0.18 0.43
C ALA A 78 5.48 1.48 -0.39
N VAL A 79 4.83 1.50 -1.56
CA VAL A 79 4.97 2.57 -2.56
C VAL A 79 4.66 3.97 -1.99
N GLU A 80 3.62 4.10 -1.17
CA GLU A 80 3.20 5.38 -0.60
C GLU A 80 4.14 5.87 0.49
N ILE A 81 4.75 4.96 1.27
CA ILE A 81 5.70 5.32 2.32
C ILE A 81 7.00 5.85 1.69
N VAL A 82 7.46 5.22 0.61
CA VAL A 82 8.62 5.72 -0.15
C VAL A 82 8.32 7.09 -0.77
N GLY A 83 7.13 7.29 -1.31
CA GLY A 83 6.68 8.59 -1.85
C GLY A 83 6.61 9.69 -0.80
N LEU A 84 6.01 9.40 0.36
CA LEU A 84 5.93 10.33 1.49
C LEU A 84 7.33 10.65 2.04
N CYS A 85 8.22 9.65 2.10
CA CYS A 85 9.62 9.85 2.48
C CYS A 85 10.31 10.80 1.49
N LYS A 86 10.18 10.57 0.18
CA LYS A 86 10.74 11.46 -0.85
C LYS A 86 10.27 12.91 -0.66
N SER A 87 8.95 13.11 -0.51
CA SER A 87 8.36 14.43 -0.32
C SER A 87 8.91 15.13 0.93
N THR A 88 9.01 14.39 2.04
CA THR A 88 9.52 14.89 3.32
C THR A 88 11.00 15.26 3.24
N VAL A 89 11.85 14.38 2.71
CA VAL A 89 13.29 14.64 2.61
C VAL A 89 13.55 15.81 1.64
N ARG A 90 12.84 15.90 0.52
CA ARG A 90 12.86 17.07 -0.38
C ARG A 90 12.54 18.36 0.38
N TRP A 91 11.49 18.34 1.19
CA TRP A 91 11.08 19.51 1.98
C TRP A 91 12.12 19.92 3.02
N LEU A 92 12.76 18.95 3.71
CA LEU A 92 13.84 19.23 4.65
C LEU A 92 15.06 19.85 3.98
N VAL A 93 15.43 19.36 2.78
CA VAL A 93 16.50 19.96 1.97
C VAL A 93 16.15 21.41 1.62
N ASP A 94 14.94 21.65 1.12
CA ASP A 94 14.48 22.99 0.75
C ASP A 94 14.48 23.96 1.93
N LEU A 95 13.96 23.54 3.10
CA LEU A 95 14.00 24.35 4.32
C LEU A 95 15.43 24.64 4.77
N HIS A 96 16.35 23.68 4.63
CA HIS A 96 17.75 23.88 4.99
C HIS A 96 18.42 24.90 4.06
N THR A 97 18.21 24.78 2.75
CA THR A 97 18.73 25.71 1.75
C THR A 97 18.25 27.15 1.98
N HIS A 98 17.01 27.32 2.48
CA HIS A 98 16.45 28.63 2.80
C HIS A 98 16.73 29.10 4.24
N GLY A 99 17.51 28.34 5.03
CA GLY A 99 17.88 28.71 6.41
C GLY A 99 16.77 28.54 7.45
N PHE A 100 15.64 27.92 7.11
CA PHE A 100 14.53 27.63 8.03
C PHE A 100 14.72 26.34 8.83
N PHE A 101 15.65 25.47 8.40
CA PHE A 101 15.97 24.22 9.09
C PHE A 101 17.49 24.07 9.26
N PRO A 102 18.02 23.99 10.49
CA PRO A 102 19.47 24.09 10.72
C PRO A 102 20.24 22.80 10.39
N TYR A 103 19.56 21.67 10.16
CA TYR A 103 20.19 20.36 10.00
C TYR A 103 20.28 19.95 8.53
N ALA A 104 21.50 19.78 8.01
CA ALA A 104 21.76 19.24 6.67
C ALA A 104 21.87 17.70 6.66
N THR A 105 22.23 17.13 7.80
CA THR A 105 22.59 15.72 7.95
C THR A 105 21.97 15.12 9.20
N LEU A 106 21.85 13.80 9.22
CA LEU A 106 21.52 13.01 10.40
C LEU A 106 22.62 11.98 10.69
N THR A 107 22.87 11.71 11.97
CA THR A 107 23.86 10.70 12.39
C THR A 107 23.14 9.39 12.68
N ILE A 108 23.49 8.34 11.95
CA ILE A 108 23.01 6.97 12.19
C ILE A 108 24.11 6.12 12.80
N LEU A 109 23.74 5.15 13.63
CA LEU A 109 24.64 4.10 14.08
C LEU A 109 24.51 2.92 13.12
N SER A 110 25.56 2.63 12.34
CA SER A 110 25.64 1.47 11.45
C SER A 110 26.89 0.66 11.79
N ASP A 111 26.73 -0.64 12.07
CA ASP A 111 27.78 -1.56 12.51
C ASP A 111 28.66 -1.02 13.66
N GLY A 112 28.03 -0.34 14.62
CA GLY A 112 28.71 0.25 15.78
C GLY A 112 29.51 1.52 15.48
N ARG A 113 29.40 2.08 14.26
CA ARG A 113 30.02 3.35 13.85
C ARG A 113 28.95 4.41 13.59
N ASN A 114 29.25 5.64 14.01
CA ASN A 114 28.42 6.79 13.66
C ASN A 114 28.72 7.20 12.21
N ILE A 115 27.72 7.12 11.35
CA ILE A 115 27.76 7.55 9.96
C ILE A 115 26.88 8.79 9.82
N SER A 116 27.38 9.82 9.15
CA SER A 116 26.59 11.01 8.81
C SER A 116 25.96 10.82 7.43
N VAL A 117 24.64 10.98 7.34
CA VAL A 117 23.86 10.88 6.11
C VAL A 117 23.24 12.24 5.80
N SER A 118 23.51 12.78 4.62
CA SER A 118 22.91 14.03 4.15
C SER A 118 21.47 13.82 3.69
N TYR A 119 20.57 14.75 4.02
CA TYR A 119 19.21 14.75 3.47
C TYR A 119 19.23 14.92 1.94
N GLU A 120 20.17 15.70 1.40
CA GLU A 120 20.33 15.88 -0.05
C GLU A 120 20.71 14.55 -0.72
N GLU A 121 21.65 13.83 -0.13
CA GLU A 121 22.07 12.51 -0.62
C GLU A 121 20.93 11.49 -0.54
N TRP A 122 20.18 11.48 0.57
CA TRP A 122 19.02 10.61 0.71
C TRP A 122 17.95 10.91 -0.33
N ASN A 123 17.61 12.20 -0.53
CA ASN A 123 16.67 12.64 -1.55
C ASN A 123 17.10 12.18 -2.95
N ARG A 124 18.39 12.32 -3.28
CA ARG A 124 18.98 11.90 -4.55
C ARG A 124 18.91 10.38 -4.75
N LYS A 125 19.23 9.58 -3.73
CA LYS A 125 19.13 8.11 -3.82
C LYS A 125 17.72 7.64 -4.14
N ILE A 126 16.71 8.18 -3.46
CA ILE A 126 15.32 7.83 -3.76
C ILE A 126 14.96 8.25 -5.19
N GLN A 127 15.32 9.48 -5.59
CA GLN A 127 15.07 10.01 -6.93
C GLN A 127 15.66 9.11 -8.02
N GLU A 128 16.90 8.67 -7.84
CA GLU A 128 17.59 7.85 -8.82
C GLU A 128 17.03 6.44 -8.89
N ASN A 129 16.49 5.88 -7.81
CA ASN A 129 16.14 4.46 -7.77
C ASN A 129 14.64 4.16 -7.88
N PHE A 130 13.76 5.07 -7.48
CA PHE A 130 12.33 4.81 -7.36
C PHE A 130 11.74 4.17 -8.63
N GLU A 131 11.79 4.88 -9.76
CA GLU A 131 11.11 4.40 -10.95
C GLU A 131 11.74 3.11 -11.50
N LYS A 132 13.08 2.96 -11.41
CA LYS A 132 13.77 1.72 -11.84
C LYS A 132 13.28 0.48 -11.10
N MET A 133 12.95 0.62 -9.80
CA MET A 133 12.61 -0.50 -8.95
C MET A 133 11.10 -0.76 -8.88
N PHE A 134 10.28 0.29 -8.96
CA PHE A 134 8.82 0.20 -8.86
C PHE A 134 8.13 0.05 -10.22
N TYR A 135 8.68 0.55 -11.33
CA TYR A 135 8.00 0.46 -12.62
C TYR A 135 8.13 -0.93 -13.24
N VAL A 136 7.01 -1.51 -13.70
CA VAL A 136 7.00 -2.79 -14.42
C VAL A 136 7.06 -2.52 -15.92
N SER A 137 8.26 -2.56 -16.47
CA SER A 137 8.56 -2.22 -17.87
C SER A 137 7.94 -3.18 -18.89
N HIS A 138 7.67 -2.69 -20.10
CA HIS A 138 7.34 -3.53 -21.27
C HIS A 138 8.53 -4.30 -21.82
N ASN A 139 9.75 -3.86 -21.51
CA ASN A 139 10.96 -4.57 -21.91
C ASN A 139 11.09 -5.88 -21.14
N LEU A 140 10.98 -7.01 -21.84
CA LEU A 140 11.13 -8.35 -21.24
C LEU A 140 12.56 -8.63 -20.75
N GLN A 141 13.53 -7.82 -21.16
CA GLN A 141 14.95 -7.92 -20.77
C GLN A 141 15.35 -6.75 -19.86
N ASP A 142 14.41 -6.15 -19.13
CA ASP A 142 14.73 -5.11 -18.15
C ASP A 142 15.67 -5.68 -17.08
N PRO A 143 16.90 -5.16 -16.94
CA PRO A 143 17.87 -5.68 -15.98
C PRO A 143 17.47 -5.44 -14.52
N ASN A 144 16.51 -4.55 -14.25
CA ASN A 144 16.01 -4.28 -12.90
C ASN A 144 14.87 -5.23 -12.50
N GLU A 145 14.31 -6.00 -13.44
CA GLU A 145 13.21 -6.91 -13.17
C GLU A 145 13.74 -8.25 -12.63
N LYS A 146 13.53 -8.49 -11.34
CA LYS A 146 14.05 -9.66 -10.61
C LYS A 146 13.14 -10.88 -10.68
N HIS A 147 11.84 -10.67 -10.89
CA HIS A 147 10.84 -11.74 -10.89
C HIS A 147 9.91 -11.64 -12.11
N PRO A 148 10.45 -11.76 -13.34
CA PRO A 148 9.65 -11.63 -14.57
C PRO A 148 8.55 -12.70 -14.67
N ASP A 149 8.69 -13.82 -13.98
CA ASP A 149 7.71 -14.92 -13.87
C ASP A 149 6.48 -14.55 -13.04
N LEU A 150 6.58 -13.55 -12.16
CA LEU A 150 5.47 -13.05 -11.32
C LEU A 150 4.74 -11.85 -11.94
N VAL A 151 5.22 -11.34 -13.07
CA VAL A 151 4.66 -10.18 -13.74
C VAL A 151 3.35 -10.55 -14.44
N HIS A 152 2.22 -10.17 -13.84
CA HIS A 152 0.90 -10.31 -14.44
C HIS A 152 0.53 -9.13 -15.36
N LYS A 153 0.97 -7.91 -15.02
CA LYS A 153 0.71 -6.68 -15.80
C LYS A 153 1.97 -5.85 -15.94
N ARG A 154 2.10 -5.20 -17.09
CA ARG A 154 3.18 -4.25 -17.43
C ARG A 154 2.57 -2.86 -17.64
N GLY A 155 3.40 -1.82 -17.59
CA GLY A 155 2.92 -0.44 -17.61
C GLY A 155 2.25 -0.03 -16.30
N ILE A 156 2.67 -0.63 -15.17
CA ILE A 156 2.16 -0.33 -13.82
C ILE A 156 3.32 0.02 -12.89
N TYR A 157 3.01 0.61 -11.74
CA TYR A 157 3.93 0.71 -10.62
C TYR A 157 3.57 -0.34 -9.57
N LYS A 158 4.57 -1.12 -9.16
CA LYS A 158 4.50 -2.13 -8.09
C LYS A 158 3.90 -1.51 -6.82
N ASP A 159 3.14 -2.31 -6.08
CA ASP A 159 2.50 -1.85 -4.84
C ASP A 159 3.49 -1.77 -3.67
N SER A 160 4.50 -2.62 -3.71
CA SER A 160 5.64 -2.64 -2.80
C SER A 160 6.91 -3.06 -3.54
N TYR A 161 8.06 -2.91 -2.90
CA TYR A 161 9.33 -3.45 -3.40
C TYR A 161 10.03 -4.22 -2.28
N GLY A 162 10.37 -5.48 -2.55
CA GLY A 162 11.08 -6.34 -1.62
C GLY A 162 10.20 -6.86 -0.49
N ALA A 163 8.90 -7.05 -0.73
CA ALA A 163 8.02 -7.72 0.23
C ALA A 163 8.45 -9.17 0.46
N SER A 164 8.21 -9.70 1.66
CA SER A 164 8.50 -11.10 2.00
C SER A 164 7.79 -12.13 1.10
N SER A 165 6.65 -11.76 0.51
CA SER A 165 6.02 -12.50 -0.59
C SER A 165 6.23 -11.72 -1.89
N PRO A 166 7.17 -12.14 -2.77
CA PRO A 166 7.53 -11.36 -3.95
C PRO A 166 6.37 -11.09 -4.90
N TRP A 167 5.34 -11.95 -4.92
CA TRP A 167 4.15 -11.74 -5.75
C TRP A 167 3.33 -10.51 -5.32
N CYS A 168 3.31 -10.18 -4.03
CA CYS A 168 2.60 -9.00 -3.52
C CYS A 168 3.12 -7.69 -4.14
N ASP A 169 4.41 -7.63 -4.48
CA ASP A 169 5.00 -6.45 -5.13
C ASP A 169 4.30 -6.15 -6.48
N TYR A 170 3.89 -7.17 -7.23
CA TYR A 170 3.38 -7.02 -8.61
C TYR A 170 1.86 -6.81 -8.69
N GLN A 171 1.18 -6.68 -7.55
CA GLN A 171 -0.26 -6.45 -7.54
C GLN A 171 -0.60 -5.03 -7.98
N LEU A 172 -1.53 -4.90 -8.93
CA LEU A 172 -2.07 -3.59 -9.29
C LEU A 172 -3.05 -3.14 -8.20
N ARG A 173 -2.67 -2.08 -7.49
CA ARG A 173 -3.41 -1.47 -6.38
C ARG A 173 -3.45 0.06 -6.52
N PRO A 174 -4.37 0.77 -5.84
CA PRO A 174 -4.50 2.22 -5.98
C PRO A 174 -3.38 3.03 -5.28
N ASN A 175 -2.51 2.38 -4.50
CA ASN A 175 -1.59 3.05 -3.56
C ASN A 175 -0.54 3.94 -4.25
N PHE A 176 -0.08 3.59 -5.46
CA PHE A 176 0.92 4.37 -6.17
C PHE A 176 0.46 5.80 -6.51
N ALA A 177 -0.86 6.03 -6.58
CA ALA A 177 -1.42 7.36 -6.82
C ALA A 177 -1.08 8.33 -5.68
N ILE A 178 -0.89 7.84 -4.46
CA ILE A 178 -0.45 8.66 -3.32
C ILE A 178 0.93 9.23 -3.61
N THR A 179 1.86 8.38 -4.05
CA THR A 179 3.23 8.78 -4.42
C THR A 179 3.25 9.76 -5.58
N MET A 180 2.40 9.53 -6.58
CA MET A 180 2.23 10.44 -7.72
C MET A 180 1.78 11.85 -7.30
N VAL A 181 0.97 11.98 -6.26
CA VAL A 181 0.52 13.28 -5.75
C VAL A 181 1.61 13.96 -4.92
N VAL A 182 2.26 13.23 -4.00
CA VAL A 182 3.19 13.86 -3.04
C VAL A 182 4.60 14.08 -3.59
N ALA A 183 5.02 13.23 -4.54
CA ALA A 183 6.36 13.24 -5.13
C ALA A 183 6.31 12.94 -6.65
N PRO A 184 5.59 13.77 -7.45
CA PRO A 184 5.45 13.55 -8.89
C PRO A 184 6.77 13.55 -9.66
N GLU A 185 7.83 14.15 -9.12
CA GLU A 185 9.16 14.16 -9.72
C GLU A 185 9.80 12.77 -9.82
N LEU A 186 9.27 11.77 -9.11
CA LEU A 186 9.75 10.39 -9.19
C LEU A 186 9.34 9.67 -10.47
N PHE A 187 8.50 10.27 -11.30
CA PHE A 187 7.84 9.60 -12.41
C PHE A 187 8.17 10.23 -13.75
N THR A 188 8.50 9.38 -14.72
CA THR A 188 8.45 9.72 -16.15
C THR A 188 6.99 9.90 -16.56
N VAL A 189 6.68 11.01 -17.23
CA VAL A 189 5.31 11.45 -17.50
C VAL A 189 4.50 10.40 -18.26
N GLU A 190 5.09 9.80 -19.29
CA GLU A 190 4.42 8.82 -20.16
C GLU A 190 4.12 7.51 -19.41
N ARG A 191 5.06 7.07 -18.56
CA ARG A 191 4.90 5.87 -17.71
C ARG A 191 3.84 6.09 -16.63
N ALA A 192 3.84 7.26 -16.01
CA ALA A 192 2.81 7.65 -15.04
C ALA A 192 1.43 7.66 -15.70
N TRP A 193 1.33 8.26 -16.89
CA TRP A 193 0.07 8.32 -17.62
C TRP A 193 -0.46 6.92 -17.97
N GLU A 194 0.40 6.03 -18.50
CA GLU A 194 0.03 4.65 -18.81
C GLU A 194 -0.47 3.89 -17.57
N ALA A 195 0.24 3.99 -16.44
CA ALA A 195 -0.17 3.34 -15.20
C ALA A 195 -1.49 3.89 -14.65
N LEU A 196 -1.73 5.20 -14.78
CA LEU A 196 -2.98 5.83 -14.40
C LEU A 196 -4.14 5.43 -15.32
N GLU A 197 -3.92 5.23 -16.62
CA GLU A 197 -4.92 4.66 -17.53
C GLU A 197 -5.25 3.20 -17.16
N MET A 198 -4.24 2.42 -16.75
CA MET A 198 -4.48 1.06 -16.24
C MET A 198 -5.32 1.07 -14.95
N ALA A 199 -5.00 1.95 -14.00
CA ALA A 199 -5.77 2.10 -12.76
C ALA A 199 -7.20 2.60 -13.03
N GLU A 200 -7.39 3.53 -13.96
CA GLU A 200 -8.72 3.97 -14.40
C GLU A 200 -9.54 2.79 -14.92
N LYS A 201 -8.95 1.99 -15.81
CA LYS A 201 -9.62 0.86 -16.46
C LYS A 201 -9.95 -0.28 -15.49
N LYS A 202 -9.05 -0.58 -14.55
CA LYS A 202 -9.13 -1.78 -13.71
C LYS A 202 -9.65 -1.52 -12.32
N LEU A 203 -9.32 -0.38 -11.72
CA LEU A 203 -9.55 -0.12 -10.31
C LEU A 203 -10.67 0.90 -10.05
N LEU A 204 -10.92 1.87 -10.95
CA LEU A 204 -11.95 2.88 -10.71
C LEU A 204 -13.36 2.26 -10.76
N GLY A 205 -14.04 2.24 -9.62
CA GLY A 205 -15.44 1.86 -9.48
C GLY A 205 -16.40 3.03 -9.68
N PRO A 206 -17.71 2.82 -9.43
CA PRO A 206 -18.71 3.89 -9.48
C PRO A 206 -18.49 5.00 -8.45
N LEU A 207 -18.10 4.62 -7.23
CA LEU A 207 -17.80 5.56 -6.14
C LEU A 207 -16.36 5.41 -5.67
N GLY A 208 -15.95 4.21 -5.27
CA GLY A 208 -14.59 3.96 -4.78
C GLY A 208 -13.62 3.42 -5.83
N MET A 209 -12.39 3.20 -5.41
CA MET A 209 -11.37 2.43 -6.12
C MET A 209 -11.26 1.03 -5.52
N LYS A 210 -11.32 0.00 -6.38
CA LYS A 210 -11.02 -1.37 -6.00
C LYS A 210 -9.62 -1.44 -5.40
N THR A 211 -9.53 -2.07 -4.23
CA THR A 211 -8.27 -2.20 -3.49
C THR A 211 -7.29 -3.19 -4.10
N LEU A 212 -7.77 -4.03 -5.01
CA LEU A 212 -6.99 -4.98 -5.79
C LEU A 212 -7.60 -5.12 -7.19
N ASP A 213 -6.75 -5.37 -8.19
CA ASP A 213 -7.15 -5.67 -9.55
C ASP A 213 -8.09 -6.89 -9.66
N PRO A 214 -9.24 -6.78 -10.36
CA PRO A 214 -10.16 -7.90 -10.58
C PRO A 214 -9.58 -9.12 -11.27
N ASP A 215 -8.51 -8.97 -12.05
CA ASP A 215 -7.87 -10.10 -12.72
C ASP A 215 -6.93 -10.89 -11.76
N ASP A 216 -6.71 -10.41 -10.53
CA ASP A 216 -5.87 -11.06 -9.52
C ASP A 216 -6.62 -12.22 -8.82
N MET A 217 -5.92 -13.33 -8.60
CA MET A 217 -6.49 -14.53 -7.96
C MET A 217 -6.98 -14.31 -6.52
N LYS A 218 -6.54 -13.25 -5.84
CA LYS A 218 -6.97 -12.90 -4.48
C LYS A 218 -8.12 -11.89 -4.47
N TYR A 219 -8.60 -11.44 -5.62
CA TYR A 219 -9.73 -10.52 -5.70
C TYR A 219 -11.01 -11.12 -5.09
N CYS A 220 -11.59 -10.41 -4.13
CA CYS A 220 -12.82 -10.72 -3.41
C CYS A 220 -13.53 -9.39 -3.09
N GLY A 221 -14.38 -8.91 -4.01
CA GLY A 221 -14.97 -7.56 -3.95
C GLY A 221 -16.11 -7.32 -2.96
N VAL A 222 -16.63 -8.37 -2.31
CA VAL A 222 -17.78 -8.28 -1.38
C VAL A 222 -17.32 -8.50 0.06
N TYR A 223 -17.22 -7.42 0.83
CA TYR A 223 -16.86 -7.46 2.24
C TYR A 223 -18.08 -7.75 3.13
N ASP A 224 -17.96 -8.81 3.94
CA ASP A 224 -18.90 -9.16 4.99
C ASP A 224 -18.10 -9.55 6.24
N ASN A 225 -18.10 -8.69 7.26
CA ASN A 225 -17.35 -8.92 8.49
C ASN A 225 -18.00 -9.96 9.40
N ALA A 226 -19.31 -10.22 9.24
CA ALA A 226 -20.04 -11.20 10.03
C ALA A 226 -19.89 -12.63 9.47
N LEU A 227 -19.55 -12.77 8.18
CA LEU A 227 -19.39 -14.06 7.51
C LEU A 227 -18.31 -14.93 8.16
N ASP A 228 -18.69 -16.02 8.81
CA ASP A 228 -17.75 -16.99 9.43
C ASP A 228 -17.86 -18.37 8.76
N SER A 229 -17.35 -18.41 7.52
CA SER A 229 -17.31 -19.61 6.68
C SER A 229 -15.97 -20.35 6.79
N GLU A 230 -15.81 -21.45 6.06
CA GLU A 230 -14.51 -22.15 5.93
C GLU A 230 -13.62 -21.52 4.84
N ASN A 231 -14.12 -20.51 4.11
CA ASN A 231 -13.36 -19.85 3.06
C ASN A 231 -12.36 -18.86 3.68
N PHE A 232 -11.08 -19.23 3.62
CA PHE A 232 -9.94 -18.45 4.12
C PHE A 232 -9.95 -16.98 3.69
N ASN A 233 -10.29 -16.68 2.43
CA ASN A 233 -10.11 -15.36 1.84
C ASN A 233 -11.21 -14.35 2.23
N VAL A 234 -12.34 -14.80 2.80
CA VAL A 234 -13.49 -13.90 3.10
C VAL A 234 -13.99 -14.02 4.54
N ALA A 235 -13.69 -15.12 5.24
CA ALA A 235 -14.17 -15.33 6.60
C ALA A 235 -13.66 -14.22 7.55
N LYS A 236 -14.60 -13.69 8.35
CA LYS A 236 -14.41 -12.54 9.26
C LYS A 236 -13.84 -11.32 8.55
N GLY A 237 -14.29 -11.09 7.32
CA GLY A 237 -13.92 -9.90 6.57
C GLY A 237 -12.46 -9.87 6.12
N PHE A 238 -11.81 -11.03 5.96
CA PHE A 238 -10.40 -11.12 5.54
C PHE A 238 -10.13 -10.35 4.23
N ASN A 239 -11.13 -10.20 3.36
CA ASN A 239 -11.02 -9.46 2.11
C ASN A 239 -11.20 -7.93 2.21
N TYR A 240 -11.13 -7.32 3.40
CA TYR A 240 -11.35 -5.87 3.61
C TYR A 240 -10.58 -4.96 2.63
N HIS A 241 -9.37 -5.38 2.23
CA HIS A 241 -8.51 -4.70 1.26
C HIS A 241 -8.13 -5.60 0.06
N GLN A 242 -8.99 -6.55 -0.32
CA GLN A 242 -8.71 -7.47 -1.43
C GLN A 242 -9.75 -7.35 -2.54
N GLY A 243 -10.27 -6.16 -2.79
CA GLY A 243 -11.27 -5.94 -3.83
C GLY A 243 -12.37 -4.92 -3.52
N PRO A 244 -12.82 -4.75 -2.25
CA PRO A 244 -13.77 -3.69 -1.92
C PRO A 244 -13.27 -2.33 -2.41
N GLU A 245 -14.24 -1.47 -2.74
CA GLU A 245 -14.02 -0.20 -3.40
C GLU A 245 -13.94 0.92 -2.36
N TRP A 246 -12.73 1.38 -2.06
CA TRP A 246 -12.49 2.41 -1.06
C TRP A 246 -12.56 3.80 -1.67
N LEU A 247 -13.15 4.77 -0.97
CA LEU A 247 -13.42 6.09 -1.56
C LEU A 247 -12.22 7.04 -1.46
N TRP A 248 -11.48 7.05 -0.36
CA TRP A 248 -10.36 7.99 -0.19
C TRP A 248 -9.24 7.87 -1.25
N PRO A 249 -8.89 6.68 -1.81
CA PRO A 249 -7.89 6.59 -2.87
C PRO A 249 -8.36 7.23 -4.19
N VAL A 250 -9.67 7.43 -4.38
CA VAL A 250 -10.21 8.11 -5.57
C VAL A 250 -9.67 9.53 -5.64
N GLY A 251 -9.60 10.25 -4.53
CA GLY A 251 -9.08 11.61 -4.53
C GLY A 251 -7.62 11.66 -4.98
N TYR A 252 -6.76 10.79 -4.44
CA TYR A 252 -5.36 10.68 -4.88
C TYR A 252 -5.24 10.32 -6.36
N PHE A 253 -6.05 9.36 -6.84
CA PHE A 253 -6.08 8.99 -8.26
C PHE A 253 -6.48 10.16 -9.17
N LEU A 254 -7.56 10.89 -8.84
CA LEU A 254 -8.02 12.01 -9.66
C LEU A 254 -7.02 13.17 -9.65
N ARG A 255 -6.40 13.48 -8.50
CA ARG A 255 -5.34 14.50 -8.39
C ARG A 255 -4.13 14.11 -9.24
N ALA A 256 -3.69 12.85 -9.18
CA ALA A 256 -2.60 12.35 -10.01
C ALA A 256 -2.96 12.43 -11.52
N LYS A 257 -4.17 12.00 -11.91
CA LYS A 257 -4.66 12.14 -13.31
C LYS A 257 -4.61 13.58 -13.78
N LEU A 258 -5.12 14.54 -13.00
CA LEU A 258 -5.10 15.96 -13.36
C LEU A 258 -3.66 16.47 -13.53
N TYR A 259 -2.76 16.14 -12.59
CA TYR A 259 -1.36 16.58 -12.64
C TYR A 259 -0.64 16.08 -13.90
N PHE A 260 -0.70 14.78 -14.19
CA PHE A 260 -0.02 14.21 -15.34
C PHE A 260 -0.71 14.57 -16.66
N ALA A 261 -2.04 14.70 -16.69
CA ALA A 261 -2.77 15.16 -17.88
C ALA A 261 -2.33 16.56 -18.33
N LYS A 262 -2.08 17.50 -17.38
CA LYS A 262 -1.51 18.83 -17.69
C LYS A 262 -0.18 18.73 -18.44
N LYS A 263 0.64 17.73 -18.11
CA LYS A 263 1.94 17.49 -18.76
C LYS A 263 1.82 16.78 -20.12
N MET A 264 0.76 16.00 -20.32
CA MET A 264 0.48 15.31 -21.59
C MET A 264 -0.09 16.23 -22.68
N GLY A 265 -0.66 17.38 -22.30
CA GLY A 265 -1.14 18.41 -23.23
C GLY A 265 -2.63 18.73 -23.09
N PRO A 266 -3.10 19.82 -23.72
CA PRO A 266 -4.45 20.37 -23.51
C PRO A 266 -5.58 19.38 -23.82
N ASP A 267 -5.48 18.62 -24.93
CA ASP A 267 -6.52 17.67 -25.33
C ASP A 267 -6.72 16.54 -24.30
N ILE A 268 -5.63 16.07 -23.70
CA ILE A 268 -5.67 15.02 -22.66
C ILE A 268 -6.16 15.63 -21.33
N TYR A 269 -5.74 16.86 -21.04
CA TYR A 269 -6.21 17.60 -19.87
C TYR A 269 -7.73 17.80 -19.89
N ASP A 270 -8.30 18.29 -20.99
CA ASP A 270 -9.74 18.57 -21.09
C ASP A 270 -10.58 17.28 -20.95
N LYS A 271 -10.15 16.18 -21.57
CA LYS A 271 -10.77 14.86 -21.38
C LYS A 271 -10.69 14.40 -19.92
N THR A 272 -9.58 14.67 -19.25
CA THR A 272 -9.37 14.31 -17.84
C THR A 272 -10.27 15.15 -16.93
N VAL A 273 -10.40 16.45 -17.17
CA VAL A 273 -11.34 17.31 -16.43
C VAL A 273 -12.77 16.81 -16.59
N TYR A 274 -13.17 16.37 -17.78
CA TYR A 274 -14.48 15.75 -18.00
C TYR A 274 -14.67 14.46 -17.19
N LEU A 275 -13.68 13.56 -17.20
CA LEU A 275 -13.69 12.35 -16.35
C LEU A 275 -13.84 12.72 -14.87
N VAL A 276 -13.03 13.64 -14.36
CA VAL A 276 -13.06 14.06 -12.96
C VAL A 276 -14.44 14.61 -12.59
N LYS A 277 -15.01 15.50 -13.40
CA LYS A 277 -16.37 16.03 -13.18
C LYS A 277 -17.43 14.94 -13.15
N ASN A 278 -17.33 13.93 -14.01
CA ASN A 278 -18.25 12.79 -13.98
C ASN A 278 -18.12 11.98 -12.68
N VAL A 279 -16.90 11.71 -12.22
CA VAL A 279 -16.67 11.01 -10.96
C VAL A 279 -17.23 11.83 -9.79
N LEU A 280 -16.93 13.13 -9.71
CA LEU A 280 -17.43 14.03 -8.68
C LEU A 280 -18.97 14.15 -8.69
N SER A 281 -19.59 14.14 -9.88
CA SER A 281 -21.05 14.14 -10.00
C SER A 281 -21.68 12.90 -9.35
N ARG A 282 -21.08 11.71 -9.51
CA ARG A 282 -21.55 10.49 -8.85
C ARG A 282 -21.44 10.59 -7.33
N HIS A 283 -20.35 11.16 -6.82
CA HIS A 283 -20.19 11.42 -5.39
C HIS A 283 -21.23 12.41 -4.87
N ASN A 284 -21.51 13.50 -5.60
CA ASN A 284 -22.54 14.46 -5.23
C ASN A 284 -23.94 13.82 -5.19
N ILE A 285 -24.29 13.00 -6.19
CA ILE A 285 -25.56 12.26 -6.20
C ILE A 285 -25.67 11.33 -4.97
N HIS A 286 -24.60 10.62 -4.62
CA HIS A 286 -24.59 9.77 -3.43
C HIS A 286 -24.77 10.61 -2.15
N PHE A 287 -24.00 11.68 -2.02
CA PHE A 287 -24.05 12.61 -0.89
C PHE A 287 -25.46 13.19 -0.68
N GLU A 288 -26.13 13.62 -1.75
CA GLU A 288 -27.49 14.16 -1.72
C GLU A 288 -28.51 13.12 -1.26
N ARG A 289 -28.38 11.86 -1.72
CA ARG A 289 -29.30 10.76 -1.41
C ARG A 289 -29.05 10.13 -0.04
N SER A 290 -27.82 10.21 0.48
CA SER A 290 -27.46 9.66 1.79
C SER A 290 -28.21 10.40 2.92
N SER A 291 -28.76 9.64 3.86
CA SER A 291 -29.36 10.19 5.08
C SER A 291 -28.32 10.88 5.97
N TRP A 292 -27.05 10.51 5.84
CA TRP A 292 -25.94 11.02 6.63
C TRP A 292 -25.29 12.28 6.05
N LYS A 293 -25.66 12.66 4.81
CA LYS A 293 -25.01 13.74 4.06
C LYS A 293 -23.49 13.57 4.09
N GLY A 294 -23.05 12.38 3.71
CA GLY A 294 -21.66 11.96 3.74
C GLY A 294 -21.32 11.03 2.58
N LEU A 295 -20.04 10.70 2.50
CA LEU A 295 -19.51 9.67 1.60
C LEU A 295 -19.00 8.49 2.45
N PRO A 296 -19.32 7.25 2.07
CA PRO A 296 -18.94 6.09 2.86
C PRO A 296 -17.42 5.86 2.85
N GLU A 297 -16.96 5.03 3.78
CA GLU A 297 -15.58 4.55 3.80
C GLU A 297 -15.28 3.70 2.55
N LEU A 298 -16.18 2.76 2.25
CA LEU A 298 -16.06 1.84 1.13
C LEU A 298 -17.43 1.40 0.60
N THR A 299 -17.43 0.89 -0.62
CA THR A 299 -18.51 0.12 -1.20
C THR A 299 -18.04 -1.30 -1.49
N ASN A 300 -18.98 -2.24 -1.58
CA ASN A 300 -18.71 -3.53 -2.20
C ASN A 300 -18.54 -3.34 -3.72
N GLU A 301 -18.26 -4.45 -4.41
CA GLU A 301 -18.02 -4.46 -5.84
C GLU A 301 -19.06 -3.66 -6.65
N ASN A 302 -18.58 -2.88 -7.62
CA ASN A 302 -19.40 -2.10 -8.53
C ASN A 302 -20.35 -1.12 -7.82
N GLY A 303 -19.87 -0.49 -6.74
CA GLY A 303 -20.63 0.50 -5.97
C GLY A 303 -21.78 -0.08 -5.15
N GLN A 304 -21.83 -1.40 -4.95
CA GLN A 304 -22.86 -2.02 -4.11
C GLN A 304 -22.73 -1.56 -2.66
N TYR A 305 -23.88 -1.40 -2.00
CA TYR A 305 -23.92 -1.02 -0.59
C TYR A 305 -23.20 -2.05 0.28
N CYS A 306 -22.37 -1.56 1.22
CA CYS A 306 -21.71 -2.37 2.22
C CYS A 306 -22.28 -2.02 3.61
N PRO A 307 -23.03 -2.94 4.27
CA PRO A 307 -23.61 -2.67 5.58
C PRO A 307 -22.56 -2.53 6.71
N PHE A 308 -21.31 -2.91 6.45
CA PHE A 308 -20.20 -2.79 7.40
C PHE A 308 -19.32 -1.56 7.14
N SER A 309 -19.62 -0.76 6.12
CA SER A 309 -18.91 0.49 5.85
C SER A 309 -19.39 1.57 6.81
N CYS A 310 -18.47 2.40 7.31
CA CYS A 310 -18.87 3.70 7.86
C CYS A 310 -19.60 4.51 6.77
N GLU A 311 -20.76 5.08 7.08
CA GLU A 311 -21.62 5.81 6.14
C GLU A 311 -21.11 7.22 5.81
N THR A 312 -20.28 7.79 6.68
CA THR A 312 -19.66 9.09 6.51
C THR A 312 -18.25 9.07 7.06
N GLN A 313 -17.26 9.10 6.16
CA GLN A 313 -15.87 8.89 6.53
C GLN A 313 -14.99 10.08 6.15
N ALA A 314 -14.24 10.58 7.13
CA ALA A 314 -13.51 11.85 7.03
C ALA A 314 -12.55 11.88 5.82
N TRP A 315 -11.77 10.83 5.60
CA TRP A 315 -10.82 10.77 4.49
C TRP A 315 -11.48 10.69 3.10
N SER A 316 -12.71 10.18 3.01
CA SER A 316 -13.44 10.01 1.75
C SER A 316 -13.91 11.38 1.28
N ILE A 317 -14.31 12.23 2.22
CA ILE A 317 -14.71 13.61 1.94
C ILE A 317 -13.46 14.48 1.72
N ALA A 318 -12.45 14.40 2.60
CA ALA A 318 -11.27 15.25 2.55
C ALA A 318 -10.52 15.13 1.21
N THR A 319 -10.28 13.91 0.74
CA THR A 319 -9.55 13.69 -0.52
C THR A 319 -10.34 14.15 -1.75
N ILE A 320 -11.67 14.15 -1.70
CA ILE A 320 -12.53 14.74 -2.75
C ILE A 320 -12.48 16.27 -2.71
N LEU A 321 -12.44 16.88 -1.52
CA LEU A 321 -12.24 18.34 -1.39
C LEU A 321 -10.87 18.77 -1.95
N GLU A 322 -9.83 17.96 -1.78
CA GLU A 322 -8.52 18.25 -2.39
C GLU A 322 -8.58 18.21 -3.93
N VAL A 323 -9.35 17.30 -4.53
CA VAL A 323 -9.58 17.30 -5.99
C VAL A 323 -10.27 18.60 -6.43
N LEU A 324 -11.27 19.05 -5.69
CA LEU A 324 -11.98 20.30 -5.98
C LEU A 324 -11.08 21.54 -5.85
N HIS A 325 -10.12 21.51 -4.92
CA HIS A 325 -9.14 22.57 -4.76
C HIS A 325 -8.13 22.62 -5.90
N ASP A 326 -7.74 21.47 -6.46
CA ASP A 326 -6.75 21.39 -7.55
C ASP A 326 -7.33 21.69 -8.95
N LEU A 327 -8.66 21.59 -9.11
CA LEU A 327 -9.42 21.87 -10.34
C LEU A 327 -9.50 23.36 -10.67
#